data_AF-A0A1H3C0Z5-F1
#
_entry.id   AF-A0A1H3C0Z5-F1
#
_cell.length_a   1.000
_cell.length_b   1.000
_cell.length_c   1.000
_cell.angle_alpha   90.00
_cell.angle_beta   90.00
_cell.angle_gamma   90.00
#
_symmetry.space_group_name_H-M   'P 1'
#
loop_
_entity.id
_entity.type
_entity.pdbx_description
1 polymer ?
#
loop_
_entity_poly.entity_id
_entity_poly.type
_entity_poly.pdbx_seq_one_letter_code
_entity_poly.pdbx_strand_id
1 'polypeptide(L)'
;MCSHYEAPSPQRVAETFGVEPFEQGKLQLYPGYIGPFIRCAEHVDEESPALLEALTGAFGLIPTWSKDTKIVRSTYNCRSETASQKPSYRTAWRKAQHCIIPAAAIYEPDWRTGKPIATRIVRADDELMGIAGLWEQWRVPGTGEKLHSFTMLTINADDPGELPFITPKSDLIILSN
;
A
#
# COMPACT_ATOMS: atom_id res chain seq x y z
N MET A 1 3.81 11.80 -6.16
CA MET A 1 3.27 11.12 -4.95
C MET A 1 1.95 10.49 -5.32
N CYS A 2 1.93 9.17 -5.46
CA CYS A 2 0.81 8.45 -6.05
C CYS A 2 -0.43 8.53 -5.15
N SER A 3 -1.48 9.18 -5.64
CA SER A 3 -2.77 9.33 -4.94
C SER A 3 -3.91 8.58 -5.63
N HIS A 4 -3.59 7.80 -6.66
CA HIS A 4 -4.56 7.02 -7.41
C HIS A 4 -3.89 5.75 -7.94
N TYR A 5 -4.42 4.61 -7.54
CA TYR A 5 -3.99 3.32 -8.09
C TYR A 5 -5.19 2.42 -8.40
N GLU A 6 -4.96 1.45 -9.27
CA GLU A 6 -5.90 0.38 -9.60
C GLU A 6 -5.49 -0.88 -8.83
N ALA A 7 -6.30 -1.29 -7.86
CA ALA A 7 -6.14 -2.58 -7.21
C ALA A 7 -6.56 -3.72 -8.15
N PRO A 8 -5.83 -4.85 -8.15
CA PRO A 8 -6.23 -6.05 -8.87
C PRO A 8 -7.48 -6.71 -8.24
N SER A 9 -8.06 -7.68 -8.95
CA SER A 9 -9.13 -8.51 -8.40
C SER A 9 -8.60 -9.41 -7.26
N PRO A 10 -9.42 -9.77 -6.27
CA PRO A 10 -9.01 -10.67 -5.18
C PRO A 10 -8.44 -12.00 -5.68
N GLN A 11 -9.06 -12.58 -6.72
CA GLN A 11 -8.58 -13.82 -7.34
C GLN A 11 -7.15 -13.67 -7.89
N ARG A 12 -6.88 -12.57 -8.61
CA ARG A 12 -5.54 -12.34 -9.17
C ARG A 12 -4.50 -12.12 -8.08
N VAL A 13 -4.87 -11.49 -6.96
CA VAL A 13 -4.02 -11.35 -5.79
C VAL A 13 -3.71 -12.71 -5.17
N ALA A 14 -4.72 -13.55 -4.95
CA ALA A 14 -4.58 -14.89 -4.39
C ALA A 14 -3.63 -15.75 -5.25
N GLU A 15 -3.84 -15.76 -6.57
CA GLU A 15 -3.01 -16.51 -7.53
C GLU A 15 -1.56 -16.01 -7.56
N THR A 16 -1.34 -14.68 -7.52
CA THR A 16 0.00 -14.09 -7.67
C THR A 16 0.84 -14.19 -6.39
N PHE A 17 0.20 -13.99 -5.22
CA PHE A 17 0.89 -13.89 -3.94
C PHE A 17 0.72 -15.11 -3.04
N GLY A 18 -0.09 -16.10 -3.45
CA GLY A 18 -0.32 -17.32 -2.67
C GLY A 18 -1.03 -17.05 -1.34
N VAL A 19 -2.02 -16.17 -1.36
CA VAL A 19 -2.82 -15.78 -0.19
C VAL A 19 -4.25 -16.30 -0.32
N GLU A 20 -4.91 -16.51 0.82
CA GLU A 20 -6.32 -16.92 0.84
C GLU A 20 -7.24 -15.86 0.20
N PRO A 21 -8.39 -16.27 -0.36
CA PRO A 21 -9.39 -15.35 -0.89
C PRO A 21 -9.88 -14.35 0.15
N PHE A 22 -10.12 -13.12 -0.28
CA PHE A 22 -10.62 -12.04 0.56
C PHE A 22 -11.65 -11.19 -0.19
N GLU A 23 -12.46 -10.45 0.56
CA GLU A 23 -13.44 -9.54 -0.01
C GLU A 23 -12.83 -8.18 -0.32
N GLN A 24 -13.16 -7.61 -1.48
CA GLN A 24 -12.68 -6.29 -1.89
C GLN A 24 -13.81 -5.48 -2.52
N GLY A 25 -13.83 -4.18 -2.20
CA GLY A 25 -14.76 -3.24 -2.81
C GLY A 25 -14.26 -2.68 -4.13
N LYS A 26 -14.08 -1.36 -4.17
CA LYS A 26 -13.65 -0.64 -5.38
C LYS A 26 -12.26 -1.06 -5.82
N LEU A 27 -12.03 -1.08 -7.14
CA LEU A 27 -10.70 -1.30 -7.72
C LEU A 27 -9.95 0.01 -7.97
N GLN A 28 -10.66 1.10 -8.27
CA GLN A 28 -10.07 2.43 -8.43
C GLN A 28 -9.99 3.11 -7.06
N LEU A 29 -8.78 3.21 -6.52
CA LEU A 29 -8.54 3.57 -5.13
C LEU A 29 -7.85 4.93 -4.99
N TYR A 30 -8.42 5.74 -4.11
CA TYR A 30 -7.96 7.07 -3.72
C TYR A 30 -7.77 7.13 -2.19
N PRO A 31 -7.02 8.10 -1.65
CA PRO A 31 -6.83 8.24 -0.21
C PRO A 31 -8.14 8.20 0.58
N GLY A 32 -8.18 7.32 1.59
CA GLY A 32 -9.33 7.04 2.44
C GLY A 32 -10.24 5.91 1.94
N TYR A 33 -10.05 5.39 0.73
CA TYR A 33 -10.78 4.21 0.26
C TYR A 33 -10.24 2.94 0.93
N ILE A 34 -11.06 1.89 0.98
CA ILE A 34 -10.65 0.58 1.48
C ILE A 34 -10.03 -0.21 0.33
N GLY A 35 -8.80 -0.68 0.52
CA GLY A 35 -8.04 -1.45 -0.46
C GLY A 35 -7.28 -2.63 0.16
N PRO A 36 -6.77 -3.54 -0.68
CA PRO A 36 -6.00 -4.68 -0.21
C PRO A 36 -4.58 -4.28 0.21
N PHE A 37 -4.06 -4.97 1.21
CA PHE A 37 -2.63 -5.06 1.50
C PHE A 37 -2.31 -6.46 2.01
N ILE A 38 -1.09 -6.92 1.75
CA ILE A 38 -0.61 -8.25 2.12
C ILE A 38 0.44 -8.08 3.21
N ARG A 39 0.38 -8.88 4.27
CA ARG A 39 1.37 -8.90 5.36
C ARG A 39 1.76 -10.35 5.69
N CYS A 40 2.83 -10.52 6.46
CA CYS A 40 3.09 -11.81 7.10
C CYS A 40 1.93 -12.15 8.05
N ALA A 41 1.46 -13.39 7.99
CA ALA A 41 0.45 -13.89 8.91
C ALA A 41 0.97 -13.84 10.35
N GLU A 42 0.13 -13.38 11.28
CA GLU A 42 0.50 -13.33 12.71
C GLU A 42 0.59 -14.75 13.32
N HIS A 43 -0.15 -15.70 12.78
CA HIS A 43 -0.17 -17.11 13.19
C HIS A 43 -0.19 -17.99 11.93
N VAL A 44 0.64 -19.02 11.91
CA VAL A 44 0.64 -20.06 10.87
C VAL A 44 0.04 -21.30 11.51
N ASP A 45 -1.17 -21.65 11.10
CA ASP A 45 -1.88 -22.82 11.61
C ASP A 45 -1.63 -24.02 10.69
N GLU A 46 -1.69 -25.25 11.20
CA GLU A 46 -1.53 -26.46 10.38
C GLU A 46 -2.58 -26.55 9.25
N GLU A 47 -3.74 -25.94 9.44
CA GLU A 47 -4.84 -25.88 8.46
C GLU A 47 -4.69 -24.75 7.42
N SER A 48 -3.90 -23.71 7.73
CA SER A 48 -3.59 -22.61 6.80
C SER A 48 -2.09 -22.31 6.82
N PRO A 49 -1.30 -23.04 6.01
CA PRO A 49 0.16 -22.91 6.01
C PRO A 49 0.63 -21.62 5.32
N ALA A 50 -0.28 -20.73 4.90
CA ALA A 50 0.05 -19.51 4.20
C ALA A 50 0.86 -18.57 5.10
N LEU A 51 2.10 -18.30 4.71
CA LEU A 51 2.98 -17.36 5.41
C LEU A 51 2.52 -15.89 5.24
N LEU A 52 1.70 -15.63 4.24
CA LEU A 52 1.16 -14.33 3.89
C LEU A 52 -0.37 -14.34 4.00
N GLU A 53 -0.93 -13.23 4.45
CA GLU A 53 -2.37 -13.00 4.44
C GLU A 53 -2.69 -11.68 3.72
N ALA A 54 -3.79 -11.67 2.96
CA ALA A 54 -4.35 -10.45 2.40
C ALA A 54 -5.46 -9.92 3.31
N LEU A 55 -5.37 -8.65 3.66
CA LEU A 55 -6.36 -7.93 4.44
C LEU A 55 -6.80 -6.66 3.70
N THR A 56 -7.93 -6.10 4.11
CA THR A 56 -8.37 -4.79 3.63
C THR A 56 -8.17 -3.70 4.68
N GLY A 57 -7.74 -2.52 4.25
CA GLY A 57 -7.56 -1.36 5.12
C GLY A 57 -7.74 -0.04 4.38
N ALA A 58 -7.79 1.06 5.13
CA ALA A 58 -7.82 2.40 4.56
C ALA A 58 -6.50 2.75 3.86
N PHE A 59 -6.58 3.25 2.63
CA PHE A 59 -5.44 3.81 1.91
C PHE A 59 -5.08 5.19 2.50
N GLY A 60 -4.03 5.22 3.31
CA GLY A 60 -3.68 6.32 4.20
C GLY A 60 -3.54 5.80 5.63
N LEU A 61 -2.32 5.83 6.17
CA LEU A 61 -2.06 5.29 7.51
C LEU A 61 -2.80 6.10 8.59
N ILE A 62 -3.46 5.41 9.51
CA ILE A 62 -4.14 6.01 10.66
C ILE A 62 -3.36 5.63 11.93
N PRO A 63 -2.55 6.54 12.47
CA PRO A 63 -1.83 6.32 13.71
C PRO A 63 -2.75 5.99 14.87
N THR A 64 -2.29 5.17 15.82
CA THR A 64 -3.09 4.79 17.00
C THR A 64 -3.64 5.96 17.82
N TRP A 65 -2.99 7.12 17.77
CA TRP A 65 -3.37 8.35 18.49
C TRP A 65 -4.37 9.23 17.73
N SER A 66 -4.72 8.90 16.48
CA SER A 66 -5.64 9.69 15.68
C SER A 66 -7.05 9.69 16.28
N LYS A 67 -7.71 10.85 16.21
CA LYS A 67 -9.09 11.05 16.70
C LYS A 67 -10.16 10.74 15.65
N ASP A 68 -9.80 10.84 14.38
CA ASP A 68 -10.65 10.57 13.23
C ASP A 68 -9.82 10.03 12.06
N THR A 69 -10.50 9.69 10.97
CA THR A 69 -9.88 9.14 9.75
C THR A 69 -9.43 10.22 8.75
N LYS A 70 -9.55 11.52 9.05
CA LYS A 70 -9.22 12.57 8.06
C LYS A 70 -7.73 12.59 7.71
N ILE A 71 -6.88 12.10 8.61
CA ILE A 71 -5.43 12.05 8.44
C ILE A 71 -5.00 11.24 7.21
N VAL A 72 -5.83 10.30 6.73
CA VAL A 72 -5.56 9.48 5.54
C VAL A 72 -5.26 10.31 4.29
N ARG A 73 -5.80 11.53 4.20
CA ARG A 73 -5.53 12.48 3.11
C ARG A 73 -4.12 13.08 3.12
N SER A 74 -3.35 12.82 4.16
CA SER A 74 -1.97 13.30 4.31
C SER A 74 -0.99 12.17 4.63
N THR A 75 -1.46 10.93 4.72
CA THR A 75 -0.66 9.75 5.12
C THR A 75 -0.73 8.58 4.15
N TYR A 76 -1.25 8.79 2.94
CA TYR A 76 -1.32 7.77 1.88
C TYR A 76 0.04 7.44 1.25
N ASN A 77 1.01 8.35 1.34
CA ASN A 77 2.42 8.09 1.02
C ASN A 77 3.35 8.48 2.18
N CYS A 78 4.44 7.74 2.32
CA CYS A 78 5.47 7.91 3.33
C CYS A 78 6.86 7.90 2.69
N ARG A 79 7.56 9.05 2.70
CA ARG A 79 8.97 9.13 2.29
C ARG A 79 9.83 8.23 3.17
N SER A 80 10.50 7.26 2.55
CA SER A 80 11.30 6.23 3.23
C SER A 80 12.39 6.85 4.11
N GLU A 81 12.99 7.95 3.65
CA GLU A 81 14.03 8.71 4.36
C GLU A 81 13.58 9.23 5.74
N THR A 82 12.27 9.41 5.93
CA THR A 82 11.69 10.00 7.15
C THR A 82 10.71 9.07 7.89
N ALA A 83 10.50 7.85 7.39
CA ALA A 83 9.53 6.89 7.93
C ALA A 83 9.78 6.58 9.41
N SER A 84 11.04 6.43 9.80
CA SER A 84 11.45 6.14 11.18
C SER A 84 11.27 7.30 12.16
N GLN A 85 11.10 8.54 11.66
CA GLN A 85 11.11 9.75 12.47
C GLN A 85 9.71 10.39 12.61
N LYS A 86 8.94 10.39 11.53
CA LYS A 86 7.64 11.09 11.47
C LYS A 86 6.63 10.44 12.44
N PRO A 87 5.91 11.24 13.26
CA PRO A 87 4.97 10.71 14.25
C PRO A 87 3.88 9.79 13.67
N SER A 88 3.48 10.02 12.41
CA SER A 88 2.48 9.20 11.74
C SER A 88 2.99 7.80 11.39
N TYR A 89 4.29 7.61 11.17
CA TYR A 89 4.84 6.37 10.59
C TYR A 89 5.78 5.63 11.54
N ARG A 90 6.45 6.36 12.45
CA ARG A 90 7.52 5.82 13.31
C ARG A 90 7.12 4.60 14.13
N THR A 91 5.85 4.49 14.51
CA THR A 91 5.35 3.34 15.28
C THR A 91 5.30 2.10 14.41
N ALA A 92 4.67 2.19 13.23
CA ALA A 92 4.59 1.10 12.27
C ALA A 92 5.99 0.67 11.80
N TRP A 93 6.87 1.64 11.52
CA TRP A 93 8.27 1.40 11.16
C TRP A 93 9.01 0.61 12.25
N ARG A 94 8.98 1.09 13.51
CA ARG A 94 9.68 0.44 14.62
C ARG A 94 9.17 -0.98 14.90
N LYS A 95 7.89 -1.23 14.65
CA LYS A 95 7.27 -2.56 14.82
C LYS A 95 7.45 -3.48 13.61
N ALA A 96 8.18 -3.03 12.58
CA ALA A 96 8.32 -3.76 11.31
C ALA A 96 6.97 -4.17 10.70
N GLN A 97 5.96 -3.29 10.79
CA GLN A 97 4.64 -3.52 10.19
C GLN A 97 4.69 -3.25 8.68
N HIS A 98 5.52 -4.02 7.97
CA HIS A 98 5.64 -3.94 6.53
C HIS A 98 4.47 -4.65 5.85
N CYS A 99 4.07 -4.14 4.70
CA CYS A 99 3.10 -4.78 3.82
C CYS A 99 3.48 -4.61 2.35
N ILE A 100 2.85 -5.44 1.51
CA ILE A 100 2.84 -5.31 0.06
C ILE A 100 1.45 -4.80 -0.33
N ILE A 101 1.38 -3.71 -1.07
CA ILE A 101 0.13 -3.19 -1.62
C ILE A 101 0.04 -3.65 -3.09
N PRO A 102 -0.80 -4.65 -3.41
CA PRO A 102 -0.90 -5.15 -4.78
C PRO A 102 -1.60 -4.12 -5.68
N ALA A 103 -1.03 -3.85 -6.85
CA ALA A 103 -1.57 -2.90 -7.82
C ALA A 103 -1.49 -3.45 -9.25
N ALA A 104 -2.58 -3.35 -9.99
CA ALA A 104 -2.60 -3.58 -11.43
C ALA A 104 -2.01 -2.38 -12.19
N ALA A 105 -2.22 -1.17 -11.67
CA ALA A 105 -1.64 0.06 -12.20
C ALA A 105 -1.52 1.14 -11.12
N ILE A 106 -0.62 2.09 -11.31
CA ILE A 106 -0.60 3.37 -10.60
C ILE A 106 -0.84 4.50 -11.58
N TYR A 107 -1.34 5.63 -11.10
CA TYR A 107 -1.57 6.82 -11.91
C TYR A 107 -0.78 7.99 -11.36
N GLU A 108 0.05 8.58 -12.21
CA GLU A 108 0.77 9.82 -11.92
C GLU A 108 0.49 10.85 -13.04
N PRO A 109 0.44 12.15 -12.73
CA PRO A 109 0.26 13.18 -13.74
C PRO A 109 1.55 13.36 -14.55
N ASP A 110 1.45 13.20 -15.87
CA ASP A 110 2.49 13.62 -16.81
C ASP A 110 2.32 15.11 -17.12
N TRP A 111 3.39 15.89 -16.90
CA TRP A 111 3.44 17.34 -17.08
C TRP A 111 4.17 17.78 -18.35
N ARG A 112 4.63 16.87 -19.21
CA ARG A 112 5.40 17.20 -20.44
C ARG A 112 4.65 18.13 -21.39
N THR A 113 3.31 18.16 -21.30
CA THR A 113 2.45 19.04 -22.09
C THR A 113 2.18 20.40 -21.43
N GLY A 114 2.71 20.65 -20.24
CA GLY A 114 2.39 21.81 -19.39
C GLY A 114 1.04 21.70 -18.67
N LYS A 115 0.29 20.61 -18.87
CA LYS A 115 -0.95 20.27 -18.16
C LYS A 115 -0.81 18.88 -17.53
N PRO A 116 -1.48 18.60 -16.40
CA PRO A 116 -1.44 17.28 -15.79
C PRO A 116 -2.29 16.30 -16.58
N ILE A 117 -1.67 15.37 -17.28
CA ILE A 117 -2.35 14.27 -17.97
C ILE A 117 -2.21 13.00 -17.12
N ALA A 118 -3.34 12.45 -16.66
CA ALA A 118 -3.33 11.21 -15.89
C ALA A 118 -2.73 10.08 -16.73
N THR A 119 -1.58 9.56 -16.30
CA THR A 119 -0.83 8.53 -17.02
C THR A 119 -0.87 7.24 -16.23
N ARG A 120 -1.39 6.19 -16.87
CA ARG A 120 -1.46 4.85 -16.28
C ARG A 120 -0.10 4.17 -16.45
N ILE A 121 0.51 3.78 -15.34
CA ILE A 121 1.79 3.07 -15.30
C ILE A 121 1.52 1.63 -14.90
N VAL A 122 2.02 0.70 -15.71
CA VAL A 122 1.94 -0.75 -15.50
C VAL A 122 3.29 -1.39 -15.72
N ARG A 123 3.43 -2.64 -15.29
CA ARG A 123 4.60 -3.44 -15.62
C ARG A 123 4.59 -3.85 -17.08
N ALA A 124 5.78 -3.97 -17.66
CA ALA A 124 5.95 -4.37 -19.05
C ALA A 124 5.60 -5.84 -19.33
N ASP A 125 5.67 -6.69 -18.30
CA ASP A 125 5.32 -8.12 -18.35
C ASP A 125 3.84 -8.39 -18.07
N ASP A 126 3.02 -7.33 -17.94
CA ASP A 126 1.59 -7.40 -17.59
C ASP A 126 1.31 -8.04 -16.22
N GLU A 127 2.32 -8.30 -15.39
CA GLU A 127 2.15 -8.84 -14.04
C GLU A 127 1.70 -7.76 -13.03
N LEU A 128 1.36 -8.18 -11.80
CA LEU A 128 1.03 -7.25 -10.73
C LEU A 128 2.26 -6.53 -10.18
N MET A 129 2.08 -5.26 -9.82
CA MET A 129 3.03 -4.55 -8.96
C MET A 129 2.78 -4.92 -7.50
N GLY A 130 3.85 -5.22 -6.77
CA GLY A 130 3.84 -5.25 -5.32
C GLY A 130 4.47 -3.98 -4.78
N ILE A 131 3.70 -3.08 -4.17
CA ILE A 131 4.20 -1.79 -3.71
C ILE A 131 4.62 -1.88 -2.24
N ALA A 132 5.78 -1.30 -1.91
CA ALA A 132 6.24 -1.16 -0.54
C ALA A 132 5.24 -0.40 0.33
N GLY A 133 4.92 -0.92 1.50
CA GLY A 133 4.09 -0.19 2.45
C GLY A 133 4.38 -0.45 3.90
N LEU A 134 3.80 0.42 4.73
CA LEU A 134 3.60 0.19 6.15
C LEU A 134 2.12 0.04 6.43
N TRP A 135 1.76 -0.77 7.42
CA TRP A 135 0.39 -0.91 7.90
C TRP A 135 0.27 -0.63 9.39
N GLU A 136 -0.93 -0.26 9.84
CA GLU A 136 -1.25 -0.08 11.25
C GLU A 136 -2.72 -0.42 11.53
N GLN A 137 -2.99 -0.94 12.73
CA GLN A 137 -4.35 -1.18 13.22
C GLN A 137 -4.74 -0.06 14.18
N TRP A 138 -5.77 0.69 13.83
CA TRP A 138 -6.36 1.73 14.66
C TRP A 138 -7.65 1.24 15.30
N ARG A 139 -7.94 1.70 16.52
CA ARG A 139 -9.22 1.43 17.20
C ARG A 139 -10.08 2.67 17.09
N VAL A 140 -11.26 2.52 16.48
CA VAL A 140 -12.21 3.61 16.28
C VAL A 140 -12.63 4.16 17.64
N PRO A 141 -12.41 5.46 17.93
CA PRO A 141 -12.85 6.08 19.17
C PRO A 141 -14.36 5.95 19.35
N GLY A 142 -14.79 5.54 20.54
CA GLY A 142 -16.20 5.35 20.88
C GLY A 142 -16.71 3.93 20.65
N THR A 143 -16.43 3.30 19.51
CA THR A 143 -16.91 1.93 19.21
C THR A 143 -15.90 0.85 19.60
N GLY A 144 -14.60 1.16 19.56
CA GLY A 144 -13.52 0.20 19.81
C GLY A 144 -13.27 -0.79 18.66
N GLU A 145 -14.03 -0.68 17.58
CA GLU A 145 -13.86 -1.46 16.35
C GLU A 145 -12.45 -1.26 15.79
N LYS A 146 -11.90 -2.33 15.21
CA LYS A 146 -10.57 -2.30 14.61
C LYS A 146 -10.69 -1.91 13.14
N LEU A 147 -9.86 -0.97 12.72
CA LEU A 147 -9.68 -0.59 11.32
C LEU A 147 -8.20 -0.72 10.97
N HIS A 148 -7.90 -1.50 9.93
CA HIS A 148 -6.57 -1.51 9.34
C HIS A 148 -6.40 -0.31 8.41
N SER A 149 -5.16 0.13 8.27
CA SER A 149 -4.76 1.20 7.37
C SER A 149 -3.35 0.95 6.85
N PHE A 150 -3.03 1.49 5.68
CA PHE A 150 -1.71 1.33 5.08
C PHE A 150 -1.25 2.59 4.34
N THR A 151 0.05 2.68 4.07
CA THR A 151 0.67 3.77 3.31
C THR A 151 1.70 3.21 2.35
N MET A 152 1.85 3.85 1.18
CA MET A 152 2.89 3.51 0.21
C MET A 152 4.21 4.15 0.66
N LEU A 153 5.27 3.37 0.73
CA LEU A 153 6.61 3.91 0.91
C LEU A 153 7.09 4.51 -0.40
N THR A 154 7.69 5.70 -0.32
CA THR A 154 8.24 6.40 -1.47
C THR A 154 9.72 6.68 -1.33
N ILE A 155 10.42 6.80 -2.47
CA ILE A 155 11.77 7.37 -2.57
C ILE A 155 11.81 8.50 -3.60
N ASN A 156 12.88 9.27 -3.58
CA ASN A 156 13.18 10.27 -4.61
C ASN A 156 13.28 9.65 -6.02
N ALA A 157 12.81 10.38 -7.04
CA ALA A 157 12.77 9.97 -8.44
C ALA A 157 13.56 10.90 -9.39
N ASP A 158 14.44 11.76 -8.87
CA ASP A 158 15.18 12.78 -9.63
C ASP A 158 16.25 12.16 -10.57
N ASP A 159 16.75 10.95 -10.28
CA ASP A 159 17.57 10.13 -11.18
C ASP A 159 16.86 8.80 -11.45
N PRO A 160 16.04 8.70 -12.50
CA PRO A 160 15.07 7.60 -12.62
C PRO A 160 15.68 6.24 -12.95
N GLY A 161 16.93 6.14 -13.44
CA GLY A 161 17.54 4.86 -13.85
C GLY A 161 16.60 3.92 -14.62
N GLU A 162 16.85 2.61 -14.61
CA GLU A 162 15.78 1.64 -14.83
C GLU A 162 14.88 1.62 -13.59
N LEU A 163 13.63 2.08 -13.73
CA LEU A 163 12.62 2.07 -12.67
C LEU A 163 12.44 0.61 -12.19
N PRO A 164 12.83 0.24 -10.95
CA PRO A 164 12.73 -1.14 -10.51
C PRO A 164 11.28 -1.46 -10.18
N PHE A 165 10.59 -2.18 -11.08
CA PHE A 165 9.32 -2.80 -10.77
C PHE A 165 9.54 -4.16 -10.08
N ILE A 166 8.81 -4.39 -8.99
CA ILE A 166 9.07 -5.45 -8.01
C ILE A 166 8.47 -6.78 -8.46
N THR A 167 9.29 -7.80 -8.72
CA THR A 167 8.81 -9.19 -8.89
C THR A 167 8.71 -9.91 -7.54
N PRO A 168 8.00 -11.04 -7.43
CA PRO A 168 7.90 -11.83 -6.19
C PRO A 168 9.23 -12.32 -5.57
N LYS A 169 10.41 -11.99 -6.14
CA LYS A 169 11.73 -12.48 -5.72
C LYS A 169 12.76 -11.38 -5.36
N SER A 170 12.40 -10.09 -5.27
CA SER A 170 13.38 -9.02 -5.01
C SER A 170 12.82 -7.82 -4.22
N ASP A 171 13.69 -7.19 -3.41
CA ASP A 171 13.42 -6.06 -2.50
C ASP A 171 13.00 -4.74 -3.20
N LEU A 172 12.31 -3.86 -2.47
CA LEU A 172 11.10 -3.15 -2.96
C LEU A 172 11.05 -1.64 -2.64
N ILE A 173 10.71 -0.74 -3.59
CA ILE A 173 10.35 0.68 -3.36
C ILE A 173 9.49 1.29 -4.51
N ILE A 174 8.44 2.09 -4.21
CA ILE A 174 7.78 2.99 -5.19
C ILE A 174 8.45 4.37 -5.21
N LEU A 175 8.53 4.98 -6.39
CA LEU A 175 9.13 6.30 -6.62
C LEU A 175 8.11 7.42 -6.43
N SER A 176 8.52 8.53 -5.81
CA SER A 176 7.77 9.79 -5.77
C SER A 176 8.60 10.90 -6.42
N ASN A 177 8.02 11.55 -7.44
CA ASN A 177 8.34 12.95 -7.78
C ASN A 177 8.09 13.86 -6.57
#